data_AF-A0A959M1G7-F1
#
_entry.id   AF-A0A959M1G7-F1
#
_cell.length_a   1.000
_cell.length_b   1.000
_cell.length_c   1.000
_cell.angle_alpha   90.00
_cell.angle_beta   90.00
_cell.angle_gamma   90.00
#
_symmetry.space_group_name_H-M   'P 1'
#
loop_
_entity.id
_entity.type
_entity.pdbx_description
1 polymer ?
#
loop_
_entity_poly.entity_id
_entity_poly.type
_entity_poly.pdbx_seq_one_letter_code
_entity_poly.pdbx_strand_id
1 'polypeptide(L)'
;MGYHQYTKCTSPANFIGSAAAQAIIGAAIGALPLVLGLVFGSLALGPGALAAMLIPVGALIAYCRWWLFDRLICLGQGKDVCTVGRLISVEPPDDKSGLDAFDTDYSINILLAPNDVGATQAEVEADGIQGHLIKNQQEIIDLGLDFSGYTAKIKEGEPDSAVIHAEFEGGGVFKLLQVALALLGYLTAALIAATIICAIPVVGWIACLIVSLIFAAIGFGILAMGMNNALKDTGNPNHVNANLGTLEVGKDLLVTKGTWVFDSAHSGYNEIHPVKHCQRIGKWSGSWQAAFDSIVDLVPANVTVDAAIFQKFWCDAIASAESPETQVNIKRPENQWVIHPVIDGCEPKEVEEPPPVPK
;
A
#
# COMPACT_ATOMS: atom_id res chain seq x y z
N MET A 1 4.01 -16.36 -3.61
CA MET A 1 4.01 -14.90 -3.77
C MET A 1 3.54 -14.30 -2.45
N GLY A 2 4.21 -13.25 -1.97
CA GLY A 2 3.87 -12.61 -0.70
C GLY A 2 3.83 -11.11 -0.91
N TYR A 3 2.65 -10.50 -0.78
CA TYR A 3 2.52 -9.04 -0.76
C TYR A 3 2.65 -8.54 0.68
N HIS A 4 3.04 -7.28 0.84
CA HIS A 4 2.94 -6.61 2.13
C HIS A 4 1.58 -5.94 2.26
N GLN A 5 1.03 -5.97 3.47
CA GLN A 5 -0.17 -5.24 3.80
C GLN A 5 -0.08 -4.70 5.22
N TYR A 6 -0.05 -3.38 5.36
CA TYR A 6 -0.06 -2.64 6.61
C TYR A 6 -1.35 -1.82 6.76
N THR A 7 -1.90 -1.33 5.65
CA THR A 7 -3.15 -0.59 5.58
C THR A 7 -4.36 -1.53 5.59
N LYS A 8 -5.46 -1.01 6.12
CA LYS A 8 -6.78 -1.63 6.06
C LYS A 8 -7.78 -0.57 5.65
N CYS A 9 -8.67 -0.93 4.77
CA CYS A 9 -9.82 -0.09 4.49
C CYS A 9 -10.86 -0.22 5.61
N THR A 10 -11.55 0.88 5.88
CA THR A 10 -12.70 0.93 6.77
C THR A 10 -13.99 0.79 5.97
N SER A 11 -15.02 0.18 6.55
CA SER A 11 -16.34 0.17 5.91
C SER A 11 -16.91 1.59 5.87
N PRO A 12 -17.71 1.96 4.86
CA PRO A 12 -18.34 3.28 4.78
C PRO A 12 -19.01 3.74 6.09
N ALA A 13 -19.71 2.84 6.79
CA ALA A 13 -20.39 3.13 8.06
C ALA A 13 -19.45 3.50 9.24
N ASN A 14 -18.17 3.14 9.16
CA ASN A 14 -17.16 3.39 10.19
C ASN A 14 -16.19 4.51 9.79
N PHE A 15 -16.41 5.17 8.66
CA PHE A 15 -15.56 6.26 8.21
C PHE A 15 -15.73 7.49 9.12
N ILE A 16 -14.64 7.99 9.69
CA ILE A 16 -14.66 9.05 10.72
C ILE A 16 -14.92 10.46 10.17
N GLY A 17 -14.97 10.61 8.84
CA GLY A 17 -15.23 11.87 8.16
C GLY A 17 -13.99 12.73 7.91
N SER A 18 -14.05 13.57 6.88
CA SER A 18 -12.95 14.45 6.46
C SER A 18 -12.57 15.49 7.52
N ALA A 19 -13.53 16.01 8.29
CA ALA A 19 -13.25 16.98 9.36
C ALA A 19 -12.37 16.39 10.47
N ALA A 20 -12.61 15.14 10.87
CA ALA A 20 -11.79 14.46 11.85
C ALA A 20 -10.38 14.20 11.29
N ALA A 21 -10.29 13.76 10.03
CA ALA A 21 -9.01 13.58 9.34
C ALA A 21 -8.19 14.88 9.31
N GLN A 22 -8.78 16.01 8.93
CA GLN A 22 -8.10 17.31 8.88
C GLN A 22 -7.63 17.78 10.27
N ALA A 23 -8.41 17.52 11.33
CA ALA A 23 -7.99 17.82 12.69
C ALA A 23 -6.77 16.96 13.12
N ILE A 24 -6.76 15.68 12.75
CA ILE A 24 -5.65 14.75 13.02
C ILE A 24 -4.38 15.19 12.26
N ILE A 25 -4.49 15.49 10.97
CA ILE A 25 -3.38 15.95 10.12
C ILE A 25 -2.83 17.27 10.67
N GLY A 26 -3.69 18.25 10.94
CA GLY A 26 -3.29 19.55 11.48
C GLY A 26 -2.56 19.43 12.82
N ALA A 27 -3.02 18.52 13.70
CA ALA A 27 -2.35 18.23 14.96
C ALA A 27 -0.96 17.62 14.75
N ALA A 28 -0.79 16.69 13.80
CA ALA A 28 0.49 16.05 13.51
C ALA A 28 1.50 17.02 12.87
N ILE A 29 1.07 17.87 11.95
CA ILE A 29 1.92 18.91 11.34
C ILE A 29 2.40 19.90 12.40
N GLY A 30 1.50 20.36 13.28
CA GLY A 30 1.86 21.29 14.38
C GLY A 30 2.75 20.65 15.46
N ALA A 31 2.67 19.33 15.62
CA ALA A 31 3.39 18.57 16.64
C ALA A 31 4.91 18.48 16.39
N LEU A 32 5.34 18.28 15.15
CA LEU A 32 6.75 18.07 14.78
C LEU A 32 7.66 19.25 15.17
N PRO A 33 7.34 20.51 14.85
CA PRO A 33 8.10 21.67 15.29
C PRO A 33 8.09 21.84 16.81
N LEU A 34 7.02 21.41 17.48
CA LEU A 34 6.84 21.53 18.93
C LEU A 34 7.76 20.58 19.69
N VAL A 35 7.98 19.35 19.20
CA VAL A 35 8.98 18.43 19.76
C VAL A 35 10.37 19.06 19.71
N LEU A 36 10.74 19.65 18.58
CA LEU A 36 12.02 20.34 18.40
C LEU A 36 12.11 21.58 19.31
N GLY A 37 11.05 22.39 19.35
CA GLY A 37 10.96 23.59 20.17
C GLY A 37 11.00 23.34 21.67
N LEU A 38 10.50 22.20 22.16
CA LEU A 38 10.52 21.86 23.59
C LEU A 38 11.89 21.34 24.08
N VAL A 39 12.69 20.75 23.19
CA VAL A 39 14.05 20.30 23.53
C VAL A 39 15.02 21.49 23.61
N PHE A 40 14.81 22.52 22.78
CA PHE A 40 15.74 23.66 22.66
C PHE A 40 15.18 25.00 23.16
N GLY A 41 13.87 25.11 23.39
CA GLY A 41 13.16 26.31 23.82
C GLY A 41 12.74 26.22 25.29
N SER A 42 13.22 27.18 26.07
CA SER A 42 13.28 27.27 27.53
C SER A 42 11.96 27.29 28.34
N LEU A 43 10.80 26.90 27.79
CA LEU A 43 9.50 27.15 28.41
C LEU A 43 9.00 26.05 29.38
N ALA A 44 9.59 24.85 29.36
CA ALA A 44 9.36 23.82 30.36
C ALA A 44 10.68 23.19 30.77
N LEU A 45 11.07 23.31 32.03
CA LEU A 45 12.23 22.62 32.58
C LEU A 45 11.78 21.44 33.44
N GLY A 46 12.56 20.36 33.47
CA GLY A 46 12.26 19.17 34.26
C GLY A 46 11.12 18.31 33.69
N PRO A 47 10.32 17.63 34.53
CA PRO A 47 9.29 16.66 34.08
C PRO A 47 8.22 17.27 33.19
N GLY A 48 7.97 18.59 33.31
CA GLY A 48 7.03 19.31 32.45
C GLY A 48 7.41 19.24 30.96
N ALA A 49 8.70 19.22 30.63
CA ALA A 49 9.16 19.08 29.26
C ALA A 49 8.81 17.70 28.68
N LEU A 50 9.04 16.63 29.46
CA LEU A 50 8.71 15.27 29.07
C LEU A 50 7.19 15.08 28.90
N ALA A 51 6.39 15.66 29.80
CA ALA A 51 4.94 15.65 29.68
C ALA A 51 4.47 16.39 28.42
N ALA A 52 5.08 17.54 28.11
CA ALA A 52 4.77 18.32 26.91
C ALA A 52 5.10 17.56 25.60
N MET A 53 6.13 16.70 25.60
CA MET A 53 6.47 15.84 24.46
C MET A 53 5.46 14.71 24.22
N LEU A 54 4.64 14.31 25.20
CA LEU A 54 3.62 13.28 25.00
C LEU A 54 2.50 13.72 24.05
N ILE A 55 2.16 15.01 24.04
CA ILE A 55 1.13 15.60 23.18
C ILE A 55 1.46 15.40 21.69
N PRO A 56 2.62 15.85 21.18
CA PRO A 56 2.96 15.67 19.77
C PRO A 56 3.14 14.20 19.38
N VAL A 57 3.62 13.34 20.29
CA VAL A 57 3.69 11.89 20.03
C VAL A 57 2.29 11.28 19.91
N GLY A 58 1.34 11.70 20.75
CA GLY A 58 -0.05 11.30 20.64
C GLY A 58 -0.68 11.73 19.31
N ALA A 59 -0.41 12.96 18.86
CA ALA A 59 -0.85 13.44 17.54
C ALA A 59 -0.26 12.62 16.39
N LEU A 60 1.03 12.28 16.46
CA LEU A 60 1.69 11.42 15.47
C LEU A 60 1.09 10.01 15.42
N ILE A 61 0.79 9.41 16.58
CA ILE A 61 0.11 8.11 16.67
C ILE A 61 -1.28 8.19 16.03
N ALA A 62 -2.05 9.24 16.34
CA ALA A 62 -3.38 9.44 15.76
C ALA A 62 -3.31 9.55 14.23
N TYR A 63 -2.35 10.32 13.71
CA TYR A 63 -2.10 10.43 12.27
C TYR A 63 -1.77 9.08 11.63
N CYS A 64 -0.81 8.34 12.18
CA CYS A 64 -0.44 7.05 11.60
C CYS A 64 -1.59 6.04 11.65
N ARG A 65 -2.40 6.06 12.72
CA ARG A 65 -3.58 5.18 12.81
C ARG A 65 -4.65 5.55 11.79
N TRP A 66 -4.93 6.85 11.64
CA TRP A 66 -5.87 7.32 10.62
C TRP A 66 -5.40 6.89 9.23
N TRP A 67 -4.14 7.14 8.90
CA TRP A 67 -3.53 6.77 7.62
C TRP A 67 -3.65 5.27 7.34
N LEU A 68 -3.30 4.43 8.32
CA LEU A 68 -3.26 2.98 8.15
C LEU A 68 -4.65 2.32 8.18
N PHE A 69 -5.64 2.89 8.86
CA PHE A 69 -6.86 2.13 9.19
C PHE A 69 -8.18 2.84 8.87
N ASP A 70 -8.17 4.15 8.64
CA ASP A 70 -9.40 4.95 8.48
C ASP A 70 -9.43 5.76 7.17
N ARG A 71 -8.27 6.03 6.55
CA ARG A 71 -8.14 6.79 5.31
C ARG A 71 -8.84 6.09 4.13
N LEU A 72 -8.59 4.80 3.98
CA LEU A 72 -9.08 4.03 2.84
C LEU A 72 -10.50 3.52 3.12
N ILE A 73 -11.43 3.70 2.19
CA ILE A 73 -12.81 3.21 2.33
C ILE A 73 -12.98 1.97 1.45
N CYS A 74 -13.48 0.88 2.02
CA CYS A 74 -13.66 -0.36 1.28
C CYS A 74 -14.78 -0.21 0.25
N LEU A 75 -14.45 -0.45 -1.02
CA LEU A 75 -15.44 -0.56 -2.11
C LEU A 75 -15.77 -2.03 -2.37
N GLY A 76 -16.96 -2.33 -2.87
CA GLY A 76 -17.35 -3.70 -3.18
C GLY A 76 -17.25 -4.66 -1.97
N GLN A 77 -17.43 -4.14 -0.75
CA GLN A 77 -17.24 -4.85 0.52
C GLN A 77 -15.79 -5.27 0.82
N GLY A 78 -14.80 -4.54 0.28
CA GLY A 78 -13.37 -4.82 0.49
C GLY A 78 -12.91 -6.07 -0.23
N LYS A 79 -13.61 -6.46 -1.30
CA LYS A 79 -13.21 -7.58 -2.15
C LYS A 79 -12.07 -7.18 -3.06
N ASP A 80 -11.29 -8.17 -3.43
CA ASP A 80 -10.27 -7.99 -4.46
C ASP A 80 -10.93 -7.88 -5.83
N VAL A 81 -10.47 -6.90 -6.60
CA VAL A 81 -10.84 -6.73 -8.02
C VAL A 81 -9.64 -7.02 -8.88
N CYS A 82 -9.90 -7.46 -10.12
CA CYS A 82 -8.87 -7.71 -11.12
C CYS A 82 -9.05 -6.75 -12.29
N THR A 83 -7.95 -6.12 -12.71
CA THR A 83 -7.90 -5.20 -13.83
C THR A 83 -6.87 -5.61 -14.85
N VAL A 84 -7.18 -5.35 -16.11
CA VAL A 84 -6.27 -5.54 -17.24
C VAL A 84 -6.14 -4.23 -17.98
N GLY A 85 -4.91 -3.81 -18.26
CA GLY A 85 -4.69 -2.53 -18.92
C GLY A 85 -3.25 -2.27 -19.32
N ARG A 86 -3.01 -1.07 -19.83
CA ARG A 86 -1.71 -0.58 -20.26
C ARG A 86 -1.11 0.31 -19.18
N LEU A 87 0.15 0.09 -18.85
CA LEU A 87 0.88 0.94 -17.90
C LEU A 87 1.09 2.34 -18.49
N ILE A 88 0.55 3.37 -17.83
CA ILE A 88 0.64 4.77 -18.27
C ILE A 88 1.65 5.57 -17.49
N SER A 89 1.80 5.35 -16.19
CA SER A 89 2.87 5.99 -15.42
C SER A 89 3.25 5.16 -14.21
N VAL A 90 4.40 5.49 -13.67
CA VAL A 90 4.97 4.93 -12.44
C VAL A 90 5.29 6.11 -11.54
N GLU A 91 4.91 6.01 -10.28
CA GLU A 91 5.18 6.99 -9.22
C GLU A 91 6.03 6.31 -8.15
N PRO A 92 7.37 6.53 -8.17
CA PRO A 92 8.23 5.98 -7.15
C PRO A 92 8.03 6.70 -5.81
N PRO A 93 8.39 6.05 -4.69
CA PRO A 93 8.19 6.62 -3.35
C PRO A 93 9.05 7.87 -3.04
N ASP A 94 10.08 8.14 -3.83
CA ASP A 94 11.12 9.13 -3.52
C ASP A 94 10.71 10.59 -3.81
N ASP A 95 9.58 10.83 -4.48
CA ASP A 95 9.17 12.18 -4.93
C ASP A 95 8.28 12.92 -3.91
N LYS A 96 7.98 12.31 -2.75
CA LYS A 96 7.09 12.86 -1.72
C LYS A 96 7.85 13.66 -0.65
N SER A 97 7.19 14.60 0.02
CA SER A 97 7.82 15.48 1.02
C SER A 97 6.97 15.65 2.29
N GLY A 98 7.58 16.16 3.36
CA GLY A 98 6.86 16.40 4.62
C GLY A 98 6.41 15.10 5.30
N LEU A 99 5.14 15.04 5.71
CA LEU A 99 4.55 13.80 6.25
C LEU A 99 4.24 12.78 5.15
N ASP A 100 3.99 13.24 3.92
CA ASP A 100 3.73 12.36 2.77
C ASP A 100 5.00 11.61 2.34
N ALA A 101 6.19 12.04 2.76
CA ALA A 101 7.42 11.26 2.56
C ALA A 101 7.38 9.88 3.26
N PHE A 102 6.50 9.68 4.25
CA PHE A 102 6.29 8.38 4.89
C PHE A 102 5.32 7.48 4.12
N ASP A 103 4.62 8.03 3.12
CA ASP A 103 3.87 7.27 2.14
C ASP A 103 4.82 6.64 1.12
N THR A 104 5.48 5.60 1.57
CA THR A 104 6.56 4.91 0.85
C THR A 104 6.05 3.94 -0.22
N ASP A 105 4.79 4.07 -0.63
CA ASP A 105 4.18 3.19 -1.62
C ASP A 105 4.81 3.41 -3.00
N TYR A 106 4.91 2.33 -3.77
CA TYR A 106 5.27 2.39 -5.18
C TYR A 106 3.99 2.28 -5.98
N SER A 107 3.65 3.31 -6.74
CA SER A 107 2.34 3.38 -7.40
C SER A 107 2.48 3.26 -8.91
N ILE A 108 1.49 2.64 -9.53
CA ILE A 108 1.37 2.52 -10.98
C ILE A 108 -0.02 2.96 -11.41
N ASN A 109 -0.09 3.54 -12.60
CA ASN A 109 -1.33 4.00 -13.18
C ASN A 109 -1.63 3.21 -14.45
N ILE A 110 -2.80 2.59 -14.49
CA ILE A 110 -3.17 1.65 -15.55
C ILE A 110 -4.36 2.21 -16.31
N LEU A 111 -4.18 2.41 -17.63
CA LEU A 111 -5.29 2.67 -18.54
C LEU A 111 -6.00 1.35 -18.82
N LEU A 112 -7.25 1.28 -18.40
CA LEU A 112 -8.06 0.06 -18.49
C LEU A 112 -8.35 -0.29 -19.95
N ALA A 113 -8.13 -1.55 -20.32
CA ALA A 113 -8.54 -2.06 -21.63
C ALA A 113 -10.06 -1.92 -21.79
N PRO A 114 -10.57 -1.52 -22.97
CA PRO A 114 -9.89 -1.34 -24.25
C PRO A 114 -9.60 0.12 -24.62
N ASN A 115 -9.41 0.99 -23.64
CA ASN A 115 -9.33 2.43 -23.89
C ASN A 115 -7.96 2.84 -24.45
N ASP A 116 -7.94 3.84 -25.33
CA ASP A 116 -6.73 4.42 -25.92
C ASP A 116 -6.20 5.59 -25.09
N VAL A 117 -4.93 5.93 -25.28
CA VAL A 117 -4.29 7.07 -24.60
C VAL A 117 -5.04 8.35 -24.95
N GLY A 118 -5.40 9.13 -23.93
CA GLY A 118 -6.24 10.31 -24.03
C GLY A 118 -7.72 10.05 -23.71
N ALA A 119 -8.12 8.80 -23.44
CA ALA A 119 -9.47 8.49 -23.02
C ALA A 119 -9.82 9.22 -21.72
N THR A 120 -10.92 9.95 -21.76
CA THR A 120 -11.47 10.71 -20.64
C THR A 120 -12.13 9.81 -19.61
N GLN A 121 -12.33 10.34 -18.40
CA GLN A 121 -13.06 9.66 -17.32
C GLN A 121 -14.42 9.13 -17.80
N ALA A 122 -15.20 9.96 -18.51
CA ALA A 122 -16.52 9.60 -19.00
C ALA A 122 -16.49 8.48 -20.06
N GLU A 123 -15.47 8.45 -20.92
CA GLU A 123 -15.30 7.40 -21.93
C GLU A 123 -14.96 6.06 -21.29
N VAL A 124 -14.00 6.06 -20.36
CA VAL A 124 -13.60 4.85 -19.64
C VAL A 124 -14.75 4.32 -18.79
N GLU A 125 -15.48 5.17 -18.06
CA GLU A 125 -16.66 4.78 -17.28
C GLU A 125 -17.77 4.13 -18.12
N ALA A 126 -17.87 4.51 -19.40
CA ALA A 126 -18.88 4.04 -20.33
C ALA A 126 -18.48 2.76 -21.07
N ASP A 127 -17.27 2.21 -20.86
CA ASP A 127 -16.75 1.06 -21.61
C ASP A 127 -17.56 -0.23 -21.41
N GLY A 128 -18.32 -0.34 -20.31
CA GLY A 128 -19.14 -1.50 -19.95
C GLY A 128 -18.35 -2.73 -19.51
N ILE A 129 -17.03 -2.61 -19.31
CA ILE A 129 -16.12 -3.71 -18.98
C ILE A 129 -15.46 -3.45 -17.62
N GLN A 130 -14.63 -2.40 -17.52
CA GLN A 130 -13.84 -2.11 -16.31
C GLN A 130 -14.07 -0.69 -15.78
N GLY A 131 -14.74 0.18 -16.52
CA GLY A 131 -14.99 1.58 -16.16
C GLY A 131 -15.67 1.77 -14.81
N HIS A 132 -16.45 0.78 -14.35
CA HIS A 132 -17.06 0.79 -13.02
C HIS A 132 -16.04 0.92 -11.88
N LEU A 133 -14.79 0.51 -12.08
CA LEU A 133 -13.74 0.53 -11.06
C LEU A 133 -13.21 1.93 -10.79
N ILE A 134 -13.25 2.81 -11.77
CA ILE A 134 -12.80 4.20 -11.63
C ILE A 134 -13.98 5.17 -11.52
N LYS A 135 -15.22 4.68 -11.44
CA LYS A 135 -16.42 5.52 -11.33
C LYS A 135 -16.70 5.92 -9.89
N ASN A 136 -17.34 7.08 -9.66
CA ASN A 136 -17.86 7.40 -8.33
C ASN A 136 -18.89 6.35 -7.86
N GLN A 137 -18.70 5.81 -6.65
CA GLN A 137 -19.54 4.75 -6.08
C GLN A 137 -20.65 5.34 -5.20
N GLN A 138 -21.77 4.62 -5.10
CA GLN A 138 -22.91 5.09 -4.31
C GLN A 138 -22.53 5.27 -2.83
N GLU A 139 -21.68 4.39 -2.30
CA GLU A 139 -21.20 4.45 -0.93
C GLU A 139 -20.37 5.72 -0.64
N ILE A 140 -19.70 6.28 -1.65
CA ILE A 140 -18.91 7.52 -1.52
C ILE A 140 -19.83 8.74 -1.63
N ILE A 141 -20.81 8.69 -2.54
CA ILE A 141 -21.87 9.71 -2.66
C ILE A 141 -22.65 9.82 -1.35
N ASP A 142 -23.02 8.70 -0.74
CA ASP A 142 -23.79 8.65 0.51
C ASP A 142 -23.02 9.24 1.70
N LEU A 143 -21.68 9.20 1.65
CA LEU A 143 -20.81 9.85 2.63
C LEU A 143 -20.60 11.35 2.37
N GLY A 144 -21.10 11.88 1.25
CA GLY A 144 -20.91 13.27 0.86
C GLY A 144 -19.45 13.61 0.57
N LEU A 145 -18.66 12.63 0.10
CA LEU A 145 -17.27 12.83 -0.26
C LEU A 145 -17.15 13.25 -1.73
N ASP A 146 -16.20 14.14 -1.99
CA ASP A 146 -15.88 14.56 -3.35
C ASP A 146 -15.18 13.42 -4.09
N PHE A 147 -15.45 13.33 -5.39
CA PHE A 147 -14.85 12.36 -6.30
C PHE A 147 -14.36 13.09 -7.54
N SER A 148 -13.06 13.04 -7.81
CA SER A 148 -12.45 13.64 -9.00
C SER A 148 -12.04 12.62 -10.07
N GLY A 149 -11.91 11.35 -9.70
CA GLY A 149 -11.17 10.37 -10.50
C GLY A 149 -9.67 10.68 -10.51
N TYR A 150 -8.92 9.89 -11.29
CA TYR A 150 -7.48 10.05 -11.42
C TYR A 150 -7.06 9.96 -12.89
N THR A 151 -6.09 10.81 -13.26
CA THR A 151 -5.57 10.87 -14.63
C THR A 151 -4.06 10.85 -14.65
N ALA A 152 -3.48 10.17 -15.64
CA ALA A 152 -2.05 10.11 -15.84
C ALA A 152 -1.68 10.20 -17.32
N LYS A 153 -0.41 10.51 -17.60
CA LYS A 153 0.16 10.59 -18.95
C LYS A 153 1.45 9.77 -19.03
N ILE A 154 1.73 9.24 -20.22
CA ILE A 154 2.95 8.47 -20.50
C ILE A 154 4.21 9.33 -20.33
N LYS A 155 4.13 10.57 -20.80
CA LYS A 155 5.20 11.56 -20.70
C LYS A 155 4.64 12.97 -20.91
N GLU A 156 5.47 13.96 -20.64
CA GLU A 156 5.14 15.36 -20.89
C GLU A 156 4.79 15.59 -22.38
N GLY A 157 3.70 16.33 -22.62
CA GLY A 157 3.18 16.63 -23.96
C GLY A 157 2.26 15.57 -24.57
N GLU A 158 2.05 14.42 -23.91
CA GLU A 158 0.97 13.47 -24.28
C GLU A 158 -0.33 13.78 -23.51
N PRO A 159 -1.52 13.45 -24.06
CA PRO A 159 -2.78 13.73 -23.38
C PRO A 159 -2.94 12.87 -22.12
N ASP A 160 -3.56 13.46 -21.10
CA ASP A 160 -3.96 12.74 -19.90
C ASP A 160 -5.01 11.69 -20.22
N SER A 161 -4.89 10.53 -19.61
CA SER A 161 -5.86 9.43 -19.69
C SER A 161 -6.44 9.16 -18.32
N ALA A 162 -7.73 8.84 -18.24
CA ALA A 162 -8.32 8.30 -17.03
C ALA A 162 -7.79 6.89 -16.76
N VAL A 163 -7.35 6.65 -15.54
CA VAL A 163 -6.61 5.44 -15.15
C VAL A 163 -7.13 4.93 -13.81
N ILE A 164 -6.93 3.64 -13.56
CA ILE A 164 -6.99 3.11 -12.20
C ILE A 164 -5.61 3.30 -11.56
N HIS A 165 -5.59 3.92 -10.39
CA HIS A 165 -4.39 4.00 -9.56
C HIS A 165 -4.22 2.68 -8.79
N ALA A 166 -2.99 2.21 -8.64
CA ALA A 166 -2.71 0.95 -7.95
C ALA A 166 -1.38 1.01 -7.21
N GLU A 167 -1.39 0.65 -5.92
CA GLU A 167 -0.26 0.87 -5.02
C GLU A 167 0.33 -0.45 -4.50
N PHE A 168 1.64 -0.60 -4.66
CA PHE A 168 2.43 -1.63 -4.00
C PHE A 168 2.91 -1.09 -2.66
N GLU A 169 2.37 -1.66 -1.59
CA GLU A 169 2.49 -1.08 -0.28
C GLU A 169 3.91 -1.10 0.29
N GLY A 170 4.35 0.06 0.78
CA GLY A 170 5.54 0.28 1.59
C GLY A 170 5.19 0.39 3.07
N GLY A 171 6.18 0.18 3.95
CA GLY A 171 5.95 0.12 5.39
C GLY A 171 6.26 1.41 6.15
N GLY A 172 6.49 2.53 5.47
CA GLY A 172 6.92 3.80 6.06
C GLY A 172 6.02 4.27 7.21
N VAL A 173 4.72 4.46 6.96
CA VAL A 173 3.78 4.91 8.01
C VAL A 173 3.61 3.88 9.13
N PHE A 174 3.65 2.58 8.81
CA PHE A 174 3.60 1.53 9.82
C PHE A 174 4.83 1.55 10.75
N LYS A 175 6.02 1.70 10.19
CA LYS A 175 7.26 1.87 10.97
C LYS A 175 7.25 3.16 11.78
N LEU A 176 6.70 4.25 11.23
CA LEU A 176 6.51 5.50 11.96
C LEU A 176 5.58 5.31 13.17
N LEU A 177 4.48 4.57 13.02
CA LEU A 177 3.60 4.21 14.13
C LEU A 177 4.34 3.40 15.20
N GLN A 178 5.12 2.40 14.81
CA GLN A 178 5.91 1.59 15.76
C GLN A 178 6.90 2.45 16.55
N VAL A 179 7.57 3.38 15.88
CA VAL A 179 8.50 4.34 16.50
C VAL A 179 7.75 5.26 17.47
N ALA A 180 6.61 5.80 17.05
CA ALA A 180 5.82 6.69 17.89
C ALA A 180 5.28 5.98 19.16
N LEU A 181 4.86 4.72 19.03
CA LEU A 181 4.45 3.88 20.17
C LEU A 181 5.62 3.56 21.11
N ALA A 182 6.79 3.21 20.56
CA ALA A 182 7.99 2.99 21.37
C ALA A 182 8.41 4.26 22.12
N LEU A 183 8.36 5.41 21.44
CA LEU A 183 8.66 6.71 22.02
C LEU A 183 7.66 7.10 23.11
N LEU A 184 6.37 6.81 22.93
CA LEU A 184 5.34 7.03 23.95
C LEU A 184 5.64 6.22 25.22
N GLY A 185 5.95 4.93 25.09
CA GLY A 185 6.32 4.07 26.21
C GLY A 185 7.57 4.58 26.93
N TYR A 186 8.59 4.96 26.15
CA TYR A 186 9.83 5.53 26.67
C TYR A 186 9.60 6.85 27.44
N LEU A 187 8.91 7.83 26.84
CA LEU A 187 8.66 9.13 27.46
C LEU A 187 7.81 9.01 28.71
N THR A 188 6.86 8.08 28.75
CA THR A 188 6.04 7.80 29.94
C THR A 188 6.90 7.27 31.09
N ALA A 189 7.78 6.30 30.82
CA ALA A 189 8.70 5.78 31.83
C ALA A 189 9.70 6.85 32.32
N ALA A 190 10.25 7.64 31.39
CA ALA A 190 11.13 8.76 31.68
C ALA A 190 10.46 9.82 32.56
N LEU A 191 9.21 10.18 32.26
CA LEU A 191 8.42 11.13 33.03
C LEU A 191 8.24 10.65 34.48
N ILE A 192 7.83 9.39 34.67
CA ILE A 192 7.64 8.80 36.00
C ILE A 192 8.96 8.82 36.79
N ALA A 193 10.06 8.38 36.18
CA ALA A 193 11.38 8.37 36.81
C ALA A 193 11.83 9.80 37.21
N ALA A 194 11.67 10.77 36.32
CA ALA A 194 12.00 12.16 36.58
C ALA A 194 11.16 12.73 37.73
N THR A 195 9.84 12.47 37.76
CA THR A 195 8.96 12.90 38.85
C THR A 195 9.38 12.33 40.21
N ILE A 196 9.78 11.05 40.28
CA ILE A 196 10.30 10.43 41.51
C ILE A 196 11.57 11.13 41.98
N ILE A 197 12.51 11.43 41.08
CA ILE A 197 13.76 12.13 41.41
C ILE A 197 13.47 13.56 41.88
N CYS A 198 12.54 14.25 41.22
CA CYS A 198 12.09 15.60 41.57
C CYS A 198 11.49 15.71 42.99
N ALA A 199 11.00 14.60 43.56
CA ALA A 199 10.45 14.57 44.91
C ALA A 199 11.52 14.62 46.02
N ILE A 200 12.81 14.42 45.68
CA ILE A 200 13.92 14.51 46.64
C ILE A 200 14.26 16.00 46.89
N PRO A 201 14.20 16.49 48.14
CA PRO A 201 14.47 17.90 48.42
C PRO A 201 15.88 18.34 48.01
N VAL A 202 15.99 19.55 47.45
CA VAL A 202 17.25 20.25 47.10
C VAL A 202 18.08 19.55 46.01
N VAL A 203 18.64 18.37 46.28
CA VAL A 203 19.47 17.61 45.34
C VAL A 203 18.62 17.03 44.20
N GLY A 204 17.39 16.63 44.50
CA GLY A 204 16.48 16.05 43.52
C GLY A 204 16.08 17.00 42.41
N TRP A 205 15.98 18.30 42.67
CA TRP A 205 15.56 19.27 41.65
C TRP A 205 16.61 19.42 40.54
N ILE A 206 17.88 19.54 40.91
CA ILE A 206 18.99 19.62 39.96
C ILE A 206 19.14 18.29 39.22
N ALA A 207 19.13 17.17 39.95
CA ALA A 207 19.21 15.84 39.34
C ALA A 207 18.05 15.58 38.38
N CYS A 208 16.83 15.98 38.75
CA CYS A 208 15.63 15.83 37.93
C CYS A 208 15.71 16.63 36.63
N LEU A 209 16.21 17.87 36.69
CA LEU A 209 16.44 18.67 35.49
C LEU A 209 17.41 17.97 34.53
N ILE A 210 18.57 17.54 35.04
CA ILE A 210 19.60 16.88 34.24
C ILE A 210 19.07 15.59 33.63
N VAL A 211 18.41 14.75 34.43
CA VAL A 211 17.84 13.48 33.98
C VAL A 211 16.73 13.70 32.95
N SER A 212 15.89 14.72 33.12
CA SER A 212 14.85 15.05 32.14
C SER A 212 15.44 15.47 30.80
N LEU A 213 16.52 16.26 30.79
CA LEU A 213 17.21 16.65 29.57
C LEU A 213 17.87 15.45 28.86
N ILE A 214 18.52 14.56 29.63
CA ILE A 214 19.08 13.31 29.09
C ILE A 214 17.97 12.47 28.47
N PHE A 215 16.85 12.32 29.17
CA PHE A 215 15.74 11.53 28.66
C PHE A 215 15.12 12.13 27.40
N ALA A 216 14.94 13.44 27.35
CA ALA A 216 14.44 14.15 26.17
C ALA A 216 15.40 13.96 24.97
N ALA A 217 16.71 14.08 25.19
CA ALA A 217 17.72 13.88 24.15
C ALA A 217 17.72 12.45 23.58
N ILE A 218 17.62 11.44 24.44
CA ILE A 218 17.48 10.04 24.01
C ILE A 218 16.18 9.83 23.24
N GLY A 219 15.06 10.39 23.72
CA GLY A 219 13.76 10.32 23.04
C GLY A 219 13.82 10.92 21.63
N PHE A 220 14.51 12.06 21.47
CA PHE A 220 14.77 12.65 20.17
C PHE A 220 15.62 11.74 19.27
N GLY A 221 16.66 11.12 19.82
CA GLY A 221 17.49 10.14 19.10
C GLY A 221 16.66 8.94 18.59
N ILE A 222 15.77 8.40 19.42
CA ILE A 222 14.84 7.31 19.04
C ILE A 222 13.96 7.77 17.87
N LEU A 223 13.36 8.96 17.97
CA LEU A 223 12.50 9.51 16.94
C LEU A 223 13.26 9.68 15.61
N ALA A 224 14.42 10.35 15.64
CA ALA A 224 15.20 10.64 14.44
C ALA A 224 15.68 9.37 13.73
N MET A 225 16.22 8.39 14.46
CA MET A 225 16.64 7.11 13.89
C MET A 225 15.44 6.32 13.34
N GLY A 226 14.34 6.31 14.09
CA GLY A 226 13.12 5.63 13.70
C GLY A 226 12.49 6.21 12.43
N MET A 227 12.38 7.54 12.33
CA MET A 227 11.90 8.24 11.13
C MET A 227 12.77 7.93 9.92
N ASN A 228 14.10 7.99 10.07
CA ASN A 228 15.02 7.65 8.98
C ASN A 228 14.89 6.19 8.51
N ASN A 229 14.57 5.25 9.40
CA ASN A 229 14.31 3.85 9.03
C ASN A 229 12.95 3.66 8.36
N ALA A 230 11.93 4.43 8.78
CA ALA A 230 10.61 4.41 8.16
C ALA A 230 10.68 4.93 6.71
N LEU A 231 11.38 6.04 6.46
CA LEU A 231 11.56 6.62 5.12
C LEU A 231 12.31 5.71 4.14
N LYS A 232 13.06 4.71 4.63
CA LYS A 232 13.80 3.77 3.78
C LYS A 232 12.99 2.53 3.38
N ASP A 233 11.78 2.39 3.90
CA ASP A 233 10.97 1.19 3.69
C ASP A 233 10.04 1.32 2.50
N THR A 234 10.58 1.12 1.31
CA THR A 234 9.85 1.37 0.07
C THR A 234 9.03 0.19 -0.41
N GLY A 235 7.87 0.50 -0.98
CA GLY A 235 7.08 -0.43 -1.77
C GLY A 235 7.90 -0.93 -2.97
N ASN A 236 7.72 -2.20 -3.33
CA ASN A 236 8.44 -2.81 -4.44
C ASN A 236 7.55 -3.82 -5.17
N PRO A 237 7.28 -3.62 -6.48
CA PRO A 237 6.51 -4.58 -7.28
C PRO A 237 7.05 -6.01 -7.26
N ASN A 238 8.37 -6.18 -7.07
CA ASN A 238 9.00 -7.49 -7.01
C ASN A 238 8.67 -8.28 -5.74
N HIS A 239 8.12 -7.64 -4.70
CA HIS A 239 7.56 -8.37 -3.54
C HIS A 239 6.32 -9.17 -3.96
N VAL A 240 5.44 -8.56 -4.76
CA VAL A 240 4.25 -9.22 -5.31
C VAL A 240 4.65 -10.29 -6.32
N ASN A 241 5.53 -9.94 -7.27
CA ASN A 241 6.01 -10.86 -8.30
C ASN A 241 7.49 -10.62 -8.60
N ALA A 242 8.36 -11.49 -8.09
CA ALA A 242 9.81 -11.39 -8.26
C ALA A 242 10.27 -11.47 -9.73
N ASN A 243 9.41 -11.95 -10.64
CA ASN A 243 9.70 -12.07 -12.07
C ASN A 243 9.16 -10.88 -12.88
N LEU A 244 8.56 -9.86 -12.24
CA LEU A 244 8.01 -8.70 -12.94
C LEU A 244 9.12 -7.90 -13.65
N GLY A 245 10.28 -7.80 -13.00
CA GLY A 245 11.41 -7.01 -13.49
C GLY A 245 11.10 -5.52 -13.50
N THR A 246 11.83 -4.76 -14.32
CA THR A 246 11.55 -3.33 -14.51
C THR A 246 10.30 -3.14 -15.35
N LEU A 247 9.39 -2.28 -14.90
CA LEU A 247 8.20 -1.88 -15.64
C LEU A 247 8.53 -0.82 -16.70
N GLU A 248 8.01 -0.99 -17.91
CA GLU A 248 8.20 -0.09 -19.04
C GLU A 248 6.91 0.71 -19.33
N VAL A 249 6.92 1.98 -18.90
CA VAL A 249 5.82 2.94 -19.11
C VAL A 249 5.45 3.04 -20.59
N GLY A 250 4.15 3.01 -20.87
CA GLY A 250 3.58 3.06 -22.21
C GLY A 250 3.76 1.78 -23.03
N LYS A 251 4.46 0.77 -22.54
CA LYS A 251 4.71 -0.48 -23.28
C LYS A 251 4.12 -1.69 -22.60
N ASP A 252 4.22 -1.79 -21.28
CA ASP A 252 3.76 -3.01 -20.60
C ASP A 252 2.24 -3.09 -20.55
N LEU A 253 1.72 -4.27 -20.90
CA LEU A 253 0.35 -4.68 -20.62
C LEU A 253 0.37 -5.49 -19.34
N LEU A 254 -0.44 -5.06 -18.38
CA LEU A 254 -0.46 -5.60 -17.04
C LEU A 254 -1.83 -6.18 -16.73
N VAL A 255 -1.82 -7.27 -15.98
CA VAL A 255 -2.94 -7.67 -15.14
C VAL A 255 -2.57 -7.40 -13.70
N THR A 256 -3.47 -6.77 -12.95
CA THR A 256 -3.32 -6.47 -11.54
C THR A 256 -4.54 -6.93 -10.76
N LYS A 257 -4.33 -7.35 -9.52
CA LYS A 257 -5.40 -7.69 -8.59
C LYS A 257 -5.04 -7.19 -7.20
N GLY A 258 -6.02 -6.67 -6.48
CA GLY A 258 -5.85 -6.21 -5.10
C GLY A 258 -7.14 -5.67 -4.53
N THR A 259 -7.10 -5.16 -3.31
CA THR A 259 -8.30 -4.64 -2.63
C THR A 259 -8.78 -3.38 -3.32
N TRP A 260 -10.07 -3.32 -3.68
CA TRP A 260 -10.66 -2.11 -4.25
C TRP A 260 -11.09 -1.13 -3.16
N VAL A 261 -10.54 0.08 -3.19
CA VAL A 261 -10.76 1.08 -2.15
C VAL A 261 -10.95 2.46 -2.76
N PHE A 262 -11.50 3.38 -1.99
CA PHE A 262 -11.49 4.80 -2.26
C PHE A 262 -10.52 5.47 -1.29
N ASP A 263 -9.58 6.28 -1.80
CA ASP A 263 -8.66 7.06 -0.98
C ASP A 263 -9.23 8.45 -0.69
N SER A 264 -9.47 8.73 0.59
CA SER A 264 -10.04 10.00 1.07
C SER A 264 -9.02 11.08 1.40
N ALA A 265 -7.71 10.80 1.35
CA ALA A 265 -6.68 11.79 1.69
C ALA A 265 -6.39 12.81 0.57
N HIS A 266 -6.81 12.53 -0.67
CA HIS A 266 -6.58 13.36 -1.86
C HIS A 266 -7.88 13.99 -2.38
N SER A 267 -7.88 14.45 -3.64
CA SER A 267 -9.06 14.89 -4.41
C SER A 267 -10.19 13.85 -4.51
N GLY A 268 -9.95 12.63 -4.02
CA GLY A 268 -10.89 11.52 -3.97
C GLY A 268 -10.92 10.72 -5.26
N TYR A 269 -10.39 9.49 -5.22
CA TYR A 269 -10.48 8.55 -6.33
C TYR A 269 -10.46 7.11 -5.85
N ASN A 270 -10.92 6.21 -6.72
CA ASN A 270 -10.84 4.78 -6.47
C ASN A 270 -9.48 4.25 -6.90
N GLU A 271 -8.98 3.26 -6.17
CA GLU A 271 -7.68 2.65 -6.42
C GLU A 271 -7.68 1.17 -6.03
N ILE A 272 -6.59 0.49 -6.40
CA ILE A 272 -6.26 -0.85 -5.92
C ILE A 272 -5.15 -0.73 -4.87
N HIS A 273 -5.48 -0.93 -3.60
CA HIS A 273 -4.52 -0.82 -2.50
C HIS A 273 -4.83 -1.82 -1.37
N PRO A 274 -3.90 -2.75 -1.04
CA PRO A 274 -2.65 -2.99 -1.75
C PRO A 274 -2.87 -3.82 -3.01
N VAL A 275 -1.93 -3.71 -3.96
CA VAL A 275 -1.77 -4.69 -5.04
C VAL A 275 -1.29 -6.02 -4.45
N LYS A 276 -2.05 -7.09 -4.71
CA LYS A 276 -1.79 -8.47 -4.23
C LYS A 276 -1.26 -9.38 -5.33
N HIS A 277 -1.52 -9.03 -6.60
CA HIS A 277 -0.99 -9.68 -7.79
C HIS A 277 -0.67 -8.63 -8.86
N CYS A 278 0.45 -8.78 -9.54
CA CYS A 278 0.78 -8.03 -10.74
C CYS A 278 1.62 -8.89 -11.68
N GLN A 279 1.24 -8.93 -12.94
CA GLN A 279 1.96 -9.67 -13.97
C GLN A 279 1.94 -8.92 -15.30
N ARG A 280 3.10 -8.91 -15.98
CA ARG A 280 3.19 -8.52 -17.38
C ARG A 280 2.58 -9.62 -18.24
N ILE A 281 1.53 -9.28 -18.98
CA ILE A 281 0.80 -10.19 -19.87
C ILE A 281 1.11 -9.97 -21.35
N GLY A 282 1.86 -8.91 -21.67
CA GLY A 282 2.29 -8.61 -23.02
C GLY A 282 2.97 -7.26 -23.13
N LYS A 283 3.29 -6.86 -24.36
CA LYS A 283 3.74 -5.52 -24.70
C LYS A 283 2.81 -4.90 -25.73
N TRP A 284 2.54 -3.62 -25.55
CA TRP A 284 1.77 -2.80 -26.47
C TRP A 284 2.47 -2.74 -27.82
N SER A 285 1.73 -3.11 -28.86
CA SER A 285 2.19 -3.16 -30.25
C SER A 285 1.48 -2.16 -31.16
N GLY A 286 0.66 -1.26 -30.58
CA GLY A 286 -0.02 -0.17 -31.30
C GLY A 286 -1.55 -0.27 -31.30
N SER A 287 -2.13 -1.41 -30.95
CA SER A 287 -3.59 -1.57 -30.82
C SER A 287 -3.98 -2.63 -29.80
N TRP A 288 -5.18 -2.50 -29.25
CA TRP A 288 -5.77 -3.52 -28.39
C TRP A 288 -6.05 -4.84 -29.12
N GLN A 289 -6.41 -4.77 -30.41
CA GLN A 289 -6.67 -5.97 -31.20
C GLN A 289 -5.45 -6.91 -31.23
N ALA A 290 -4.24 -6.36 -31.37
CA ALA A 290 -3.03 -7.18 -31.35
C ALA A 290 -2.77 -7.83 -29.99
N ALA A 291 -3.21 -7.20 -28.89
CA ALA A 291 -3.17 -7.83 -27.56
C ALA A 291 -4.23 -8.95 -27.46
N PHE A 292 -5.43 -8.74 -27.99
CA PHE A 292 -6.50 -9.75 -27.99
C PHE A 292 -6.11 -10.98 -28.82
N ASP A 293 -5.52 -10.75 -29.99
CA ASP A 293 -5.04 -11.81 -30.89
C ASP A 293 -4.00 -12.72 -30.21
N SER A 294 -3.26 -12.21 -29.21
CA SER A 294 -2.22 -12.97 -28.50
C SER A 294 -2.73 -14.13 -27.65
N ILE A 295 -4.04 -14.19 -27.35
CA ILE A 295 -4.64 -15.27 -26.55
C ILE A 295 -5.63 -16.12 -27.36
N VAL A 296 -5.79 -15.88 -28.67
CA VAL A 296 -6.77 -16.59 -29.50
C VAL A 296 -6.58 -18.11 -29.46
N ASP A 297 -5.33 -18.58 -29.47
CA ASP A 297 -5.00 -20.01 -29.39
C ASP A 297 -5.17 -20.60 -27.98
N LEU A 298 -5.40 -19.76 -26.97
CA LEU A 298 -5.57 -20.15 -25.57
C LEU A 298 -7.05 -20.23 -25.14
N VAL A 299 -7.96 -19.77 -26.00
CA VAL A 299 -9.40 -19.84 -25.78
C VAL A 299 -10.05 -20.89 -26.70
N PRO A 300 -11.26 -21.40 -26.39
CA PRO A 300 -11.94 -22.33 -27.28
C PRO A 300 -12.15 -21.74 -28.68
N ALA A 301 -11.95 -22.54 -29.73
CA ALA A 301 -11.93 -22.09 -31.13
C ALA A 301 -13.23 -21.42 -31.63
N ASN A 302 -14.33 -21.53 -30.88
CA ASN A 302 -15.62 -20.90 -31.18
C ASN A 302 -15.85 -19.59 -30.41
N VAL A 303 -14.84 -19.08 -29.70
CA VAL A 303 -14.92 -17.83 -28.92
C VAL A 303 -14.15 -16.74 -29.65
N THR A 304 -14.84 -15.66 -30.00
CA THR A 304 -14.18 -14.42 -30.47
C THR A 304 -13.56 -13.70 -29.29
N VAL A 305 -12.26 -13.41 -29.35
CA VAL A 305 -11.58 -12.64 -28.31
C VAL A 305 -11.83 -11.15 -28.54
N ASP A 306 -12.60 -10.56 -27.64
CA ASP A 306 -12.74 -9.11 -27.48
C ASP A 306 -12.15 -8.66 -26.13
N ALA A 307 -12.33 -7.38 -25.81
CA ALA A 307 -11.84 -6.80 -24.56
C ALA A 307 -12.41 -7.47 -23.30
N ALA A 308 -13.69 -7.87 -23.33
CA ALA A 308 -14.33 -8.52 -22.20
C ALA A 308 -13.80 -9.95 -22.01
N ILE A 309 -13.63 -10.70 -23.10
CA ILE A 309 -13.02 -12.03 -23.07
C ILE A 309 -11.55 -11.96 -22.64
N PHE A 310 -10.79 -10.98 -23.13
CA PHE A 310 -9.39 -10.77 -22.77
C PHE A 310 -9.23 -10.46 -21.28
N GLN A 311 -10.04 -9.54 -20.74
CA GLN A 311 -10.05 -9.23 -19.31
C GLN A 311 -10.42 -10.48 -18.48
N LYS A 312 -11.50 -11.17 -18.87
CA LYS A 312 -11.99 -12.34 -18.17
C LYS A 312 -10.97 -13.48 -18.16
N PHE A 313 -10.31 -13.73 -19.29
CA PHE A 313 -9.28 -14.77 -19.42
C PHE A 313 -8.17 -14.60 -18.38
N TRP A 314 -7.59 -13.41 -18.30
CA TRP A 314 -6.48 -13.14 -17.37
C TRP A 314 -6.94 -13.13 -15.91
N CYS A 315 -8.12 -12.56 -15.63
CA CYS A 315 -8.65 -12.56 -14.27
C CYS A 315 -9.02 -13.97 -13.78
N ASP A 316 -9.60 -14.82 -14.64
CA ASP A 316 -9.87 -16.22 -14.34
C ASP A 316 -8.58 -17.02 -14.18
N ALA A 317 -7.55 -16.75 -14.98
CA ALA A 317 -6.25 -17.41 -14.87
C ALA A 317 -5.61 -17.14 -13.49
N ILE A 318 -5.66 -15.89 -13.00
CA ILE A 318 -5.20 -15.54 -11.66
C ILE A 318 -6.05 -16.22 -10.59
N ALA A 319 -7.39 -16.11 -10.71
CA ALA A 319 -8.29 -16.72 -9.75
C ALA A 319 -8.08 -18.25 -9.64
N SER A 320 -7.86 -18.91 -10.78
CA SER A 320 -7.53 -20.33 -10.85
C SER A 320 -6.18 -20.64 -10.20
N ALA A 321 -5.14 -19.85 -10.51
CA ALA A 321 -3.80 -20.01 -9.95
C ALA A 321 -3.79 -19.84 -8.41
N GLU A 322 -4.61 -18.94 -7.89
CA GLU A 322 -4.71 -18.64 -6.46
C GLU A 322 -5.71 -19.54 -5.71
N SER A 323 -6.49 -20.35 -6.43
CA SER A 323 -7.50 -21.20 -5.80
C SER A 323 -6.86 -22.17 -4.79
N PRO A 324 -7.50 -22.47 -3.66
CA PRO A 324 -6.97 -23.43 -2.68
C PRO A 324 -6.66 -24.79 -3.30
N GLU A 325 -7.48 -25.23 -4.24
CA GLU A 325 -7.27 -26.48 -4.98
C GLU A 325 -5.97 -26.44 -5.78
N THR A 326 -5.74 -25.41 -6.60
CA THR A 326 -4.48 -25.25 -7.33
C THR A 326 -3.30 -25.15 -6.37
N GLN A 327 -3.39 -24.37 -5.30
CA GLN A 327 -2.32 -24.22 -4.31
C GLN A 327 -1.99 -25.52 -3.58
N VAL A 328 -2.96 -26.41 -3.36
CA VAL A 328 -2.74 -27.77 -2.83
C VAL A 328 -2.12 -28.66 -3.90
N ASN A 329 -2.64 -28.62 -5.13
CA ASN A 329 -2.18 -29.47 -6.23
C ASN A 329 -0.74 -29.15 -6.63
N ILE A 330 -0.35 -27.88 -6.73
CA ILE A 330 1.04 -27.52 -7.09
C ILE A 330 2.04 -28.08 -6.07
N LYS A 331 1.67 -28.22 -4.79
CA LYS A 331 2.57 -28.74 -3.75
C LYS A 331 2.75 -30.25 -3.77
N ARG A 332 1.99 -30.98 -4.58
CA ARG A 332 2.09 -32.44 -4.64
C ARG A 332 3.37 -32.87 -5.35
N PRO A 333 4.05 -33.94 -4.90
CA PRO A 333 5.31 -34.38 -5.50
C PRO A 333 5.24 -34.62 -7.02
N GLU A 334 4.10 -35.13 -7.52
CA GLU A 334 3.86 -35.37 -8.95
C GLU A 334 3.74 -34.10 -9.80
N ASN A 335 3.54 -32.93 -9.16
CA ASN A 335 3.44 -31.63 -9.81
C ASN A 335 4.67 -30.74 -9.56
N GLN A 336 5.72 -31.28 -8.94
CA GLN A 336 6.99 -30.60 -8.66
C GLN A 336 8.03 -30.99 -9.72
N TRP A 337 7.76 -30.60 -10.97
CA TRP A 337 8.65 -30.88 -12.10
C TRP A 337 9.92 -30.05 -12.02
N VAL A 338 11.06 -30.66 -12.33
CA VAL A 338 12.39 -30.03 -12.37
C VAL A 338 12.67 -29.49 -13.77
N ILE A 339 12.23 -30.20 -14.80
CA ILE A 339 12.45 -29.86 -16.20
C ILE A 339 11.11 -29.57 -16.88
N HIS A 340 10.23 -30.56 -16.95
CA HIS A 340 8.94 -30.45 -17.65
C HIS A 340 8.04 -31.66 -17.32
N PRO A 341 6.71 -31.50 -17.23
CA PRO A 341 5.78 -32.61 -16.99
C PRO A 341 5.97 -33.83 -17.92
N VAL A 342 6.29 -33.58 -19.19
CA VAL A 342 6.55 -34.65 -20.20
C VAL A 342 7.82 -35.45 -19.91
N ILE A 343 8.81 -34.86 -19.23
CA ILE A 343 10.09 -35.51 -18.91
C ILE A 343 10.05 -36.13 -17.52
N ASP A 344 9.54 -35.39 -16.53
CA ASP A 344 9.54 -35.81 -15.13
C ASP A 344 8.35 -36.73 -14.77
N GLY A 345 7.35 -36.80 -15.67
CA GLY A 345 6.10 -37.51 -15.47
C GLY A 345 5.12 -36.75 -14.58
N CYS A 346 3.86 -37.17 -14.64
CA CYS A 346 2.78 -36.68 -13.75
C CYS A 346 2.29 -37.78 -12.79
N GLU A 347 2.99 -38.92 -12.73
CA GLU A 347 2.61 -40.02 -11.86
C GLU A 347 3.09 -39.77 -10.42
N PRO A 348 2.28 -40.10 -9.40
CA PRO A 348 2.72 -40.10 -8.02
C PRO A 348 3.97 -40.95 -7.88
N LYS A 349 5.09 -40.35 -7.46
CA LYS A 349 6.29 -41.13 -7.12
C LYS A 349 5.94 -42.00 -5.92
N GLU A 350 6.04 -43.32 -6.07
CA GLU A 350 5.97 -44.22 -4.92
C GLU A 350 7.02 -43.78 -3.91
N VAL A 351 6.59 -43.56 -2.67
CA VAL A 351 7.52 -43.27 -1.58
C VAL A 351 8.35 -44.52 -1.39
N GLU A 352 9.64 -44.49 -1.76
CA GLU A 352 10.54 -45.60 -1.48
C GLU A 352 10.47 -45.92 0.01
N GLU A 353 9.99 -47.11 0.36
CA GLU A 353 10.01 -47.57 1.74
C GLU A 353 11.46 -47.56 2.24
N PRO A 354 11.72 -47.01 3.44
CA PRO A 354 13.07 -46.99 3.97
C PRO A 354 13.61 -48.43 4.05
N PRO A 355 14.89 -48.65 3.70
CA PRO A 355 15.46 -49.99 3.68
C PRO A 355 15.29 -50.66 5.05
N PRO A 356 15.01 -51.97 5.10
CA PRO A 356 14.79 -52.68 6.35
C PRO A 356 16.02 -52.53 7.25
N VAL A 357 15.81 -52.11 8.49
CA VAL A 357 16.86 -51.99 9.49
C VAL A 357 17.49 -53.38 9.71
N PRO A 358 18.81 -53.56 9.49
CA PRO A 358 19.46 -54.84 9.73
C PRO A 358 19.36 -55.20 11.22
N LYS A 359 18.92 -56.43 11.50
CA LYS A 359 18.75 -56.98 12.86
C LYS A 359 20.07 -57.29 13.54
#